data_AF-A0A2N6FZD7-F1
#
_entry.id   AF-A0A2N6FZD7-F1
#
_cell.length_a   1.000
_cell.length_b   1.000
_cell.length_c   1.000
_cell.angle_alpha   90.00
_cell.angle_beta   90.00
_cell.angle_gamma   90.00
#
_symmetry.space_group_name_H-M   'P 1'
#
loop_
_entity.id
_entity.type
_entity.pdbx_description
1 polymer ?
#
loop_
_entity_poly.entity_id
_entity_poly.type
_entity_poly.pdbx_seq_one_letter_code
_entity_poly.pdbx_strand_id
1 'polypeptide(L)'
;MIVTVKNSGPKNYVMKIISVLALVTMFTAYYFHMSDEFSSSQDRDKISPQNIEEMKREDSKKVERLIFKEVETAVDLIGQEYIQDVKIVKNKILLVCDTSANLDALKVRYGTLALIKNDLNNIKIVIDIKYIIESKYNEN
;
A
#
# COMPACT_ATOMS: atom_id res chain seq x y z
N MET A 1 9.08 -74.43 8.37
CA MET A 1 8.09 -74.67 7.30
C MET A 1 7.33 -73.38 7.06
N ILE A 2 7.60 -72.68 5.95
CA ILE A 2 6.88 -71.45 5.59
C ILE A 2 5.67 -71.87 4.77
N VAL A 3 4.48 -71.78 5.36
CA VAL A 3 3.22 -72.12 4.69
C VAL A 3 2.70 -70.85 4.04
N THR A 4 2.78 -70.79 2.72
CA THR A 4 2.25 -69.65 1.95
C THR A 4 0.81 -69.97 1.58
N VAL A 5 -0.15 -69.24 2.15
CA VAL A 5 -1.58 -69.44 1.88
C VAL A 5 -1.97 -68.61 0.66
N LYS A 6 -2.34 -69.29 -0.45
CA LYS A 6 -2.78 -68.67 -1.70
C LYS A 6 -4.17 -68.05 -1.52
N ASN A 7 -4.23 -66.77 -1.15
CA ASN A 7 -5.47 -66.04 -0.89
C ASN A 7 -6.05 -65.37 -2.17
N SER A 8 -6.23 -66.14 -3.24
CA SER A 8 -6.77 -65.65 -4.53
C SER A 8 -8.29 -65.84 -4.67
N GLY A 9 -9.05 -65.51 -3.63
CA GLY A 9 -10.51 -65.63 -3.64
C GLY A 9 -11.20 -64.40 -4.25
N PRO A 10 -12.41 -64.54 -4.84
CA PRO A 10 -13.17 -63.42 -5.44
C PRO A 10 -13.47 -62.30 -4.44
N LYS A 11 -13.63 -62.64 -3.16
CA LYS A 11 -13.83 -61.69 -2.05
C LYS A 11 -12.69 -60.67 -1.91
N ASN A 12 -11.44 -61.08 -2.16
CA ASN A 12 -10.28 -60.19 -2.07
C ASN A 12 -10.20 -59.21 -3.25
N TYR A 13 -10.71 -59.60 -4.43
CA TYR A 13 -10.78 -58.74 -5.60
C TYR A 13 -11.84 -57.65 -5.42
N VAL A 14 -13.00 -58.01 -4.87
CA VAL A 14 -14.08 -57.05 -4.52
C VAL A 14 -13.59 -56.04 -3.49
N MET A 15 -12.88 -56.47 -2.44
CA MET A 15 -12.32 -55.53 -1.46
C MET A 15 -11.30 -54.57 -2.06
N LYS A 16 -10.49 -54.99 -3.03
CA LYS A 16 -9.57 -54.10 -3.75
C LYS A 16 -10.31 -53.04 -4.56
N ILE A 17 -11.37 -53.43 -5.27
CA ILE A 17 -12.19 -52.49 -6.07
C ILE A 17 -12.87 -51.46 -5.16
N ILE A 18 -13.45 -51.89 -4.05
CA ILE A 18 -14.08 -50.98 -3.07
C ILE A 18 -13.05 -50.00 -2.50
N SER A 19 -11.84 -50.47 -2.18
CA SER A 19 -10.77 -49.62 -1.68
C SER A 19 -10.33 -48.56 -2.69
N VAL A 20 -10.26 -48.90 -3.99
CA VAL A 20 -9.91 -47.94 -5.04
C VAL A 20 -11.04 -46.93 -5.25
N LEU A 21 -12.29 -47.39 -5.23
CA LEU A 21 -13.45 -46.51 -5.37
C LEU A 21 -13.52 -45.49 -4.23
N ALA A 22 -13.29 -45.91 -2.99
CA ALA A 22 -13.23 -45.04 -1.83
C ALA A 22 -12.15 -43.96 -1.98
N LEU A 23 -10.96 -44.34 -2.47
CA LEU A 23 -9.86 -43.42 -2.71
C LEU A 23 -10.25 -42.35 -3.74
N VAL A 24 -10.81 -42.76 -4.88
CA VAL A 24 -11.25 -41.84 -5.94
C VAL A 24 -12.34 -40.89 -5.44
N THR A 25 -13.32 -41.38 -4.67
CA THR A 25 -14.35 -40.51 -4.09
C THR A 25 -13.76 -39.49 -3.12
N MET A 26 -12.79 -39.88 -2.28
CA MET A 26 -12.16 -38.94 -1.35
C MET A 26 -11.38 -37.84 -2.07
N PHE A 27 -10.61 -38.20 -3.12
CA PHE A 27 -9.89 -37.21 -3.93
C PHE A 27 -10.83 -36.27 -4.68
N THR A 28 -11.94 -36.79 -5.20
CA THR A 28 -12.93 -35.99 -5.93
C THR A 28 -13.62 -34.99 -4.98
N ALA A 29 -14.04 -35.45 -3.81
CA ALA A 29 -14.64 -34.60 -2.77
C ALA A 29 -13.66 -33.53 -2.26
N TYR A 30 -12.39 -33.91 -2.03
CA TYR A 30 -11.34 -32.97 -1.63
C TYR A 30 -11.09 -31.91 -2.71
N TYR A 31 -11.04 -32.32 -3.98
CA TYR A 31 -10.86 -31.39 -5.09
C TYR A 31 -12.01 -30.39 -5.21
N PHE A 32 -13.26 -30.84 -5.08
CA PHE A 32 -14.42 -29.94 -5.09
C PHE A 32 -14.42 -28.99 -3.90
N HIS A 33 -14.15 -29.48 -2.69
CA HIS A 33 -14.09 -28.63 -1.49
C HIS A 33 -12.98 -27.56 -1.59
N MET A 34 -11.80 -27.94 -2.08
CA MET A 34 -10.70 -27.01 -2.29
C MET A 34 -10.99 -26.05 -3.45
N SER A 35 -11.67 -26.48 -4.50
CA SER A 35 -12.08 -25.61 -5.62
C SER A 35 -13.03 -24.49 -5.16
N ASP A 36 -13.93 -24.76 -4.21
CA ASP A 36 -14.83 -23.74 -3.64
C ASP A 36 -14.10 -22.75 -2.71
N GLU A 37 -13.09 -23.22 -1.98
CA GLU A 37 -12.23 -22.37 -1.15
C GLU A 37 -11.30 -21.49 -2.00
N PHE A 38 -10.81 -22.03 -3.13
CA PHE A 38 -10.03 -21.28 -4.11
C PHE A 38 -10.87 -20.29 -4.93
N SER A 39 -12.12 -20.62 -5.29
CA SER A 39 -13.01 -19.67 -5.99
C SER A 39 -13.41 -18.51 -5.08
N SER A 40 -13.69 -18.78 -3.81
CA SER A 40 -14.00 -17.74 -2.80
C SER A 40 -12.81 -16.81 -2.52
N SER A 41 -11.58 -17.31 -2.62
CA SER A 41 -10.36 -16.51 -2.48
C SER A 41 -10.02 -15.76 -3.78
N GLN A 42 -10.30 -16.36 -4.94
CA GLN A 42 -10.03 -15.74 -6.24
C GLN A 42 -11.07 -14.68 -6.61
N ASP A 43 -12.32 -14.77 -6.16
CA ASP A 43 -13.32 -13.70 -6.34
C ASP A 43 -13.03 -12.47 -5.47
N ARG A 44 -12.20 -12.59 -4.43
CA ARG A 44 -11.61 -11.44 -3.72
C ARG A 44 -10.47 -10.78 -4.50
N ASP A 45 -9.81 -11.53 -5.39
CA ASP A 45 -8.70 -11.07 -6.24
C ASP A 45 -9.12 -10.75 -7.69
N LYS A 46 -10.34 -11.10 -8.13
CA LYS A 46 -10.96 -10.64 -9.38
C LYS A 46 -11.48 -9.21 -9.24
N ILE A 47 -10.67 -8.34 -8.67
CA ILE A 47 -10.81 -6.91 -8.81
C ILE A 47 -10.37 -6.59 -10.23
N SER A 48 -11.34 -6.35 -11.11
CA SER A 48 -11.17 -5.89 -12.48
C SER A 48 -9.97 -4.92 -12.61
N PRO A 49 -9.15 -4.98 -13.68
CA PRO A 49 -8.07 -4.02 -13.91
C PRO A 49 -8.56 -2.56 -13.86
N GLN A 50 -9.85 -2.28 -14.10
CA GLN A 50 -10.46 -0.97 -13.89
C GLN A 50 -10.52 -0.54 -12.42
N ASN A 51 -10.82 -1.45 -11.49
CA ASN A 51 -10.90 -1.15 -10.05
C ASN A 51 -9.51 -0.93 -9.43
N ILE A 52 -8.46 -1.59 -9.94
CA ILE A 52 -7.07 -1.36 -9.48
C ILE A 52 -6.56 0.02 -9.94
N GLU A 53 -6.90 0.42 -11.16
CA GLU A 53 -6.63 1.79 -11.64
C GLU A 53 -7.43 2.84 -10.88
N GLU A 54 -8.70 2.59 -10.58
CA GLU A 54 -9.53 3.51 -9.80
C GLU A 54 -9.03 3.64 -8.35
N MET A 55 -8.68 2.54 -7.68
CA MET A 55 -8.03 2.58 -6.35
C MET A 55 -6.71 3.35 -6.37
N LYS A 56 -5.82 3.07 -7.35
CA LYS A 56 -4.57 3.82 -7.50
C LYS A 56 -4.81 5.31 -7.77
N ARG A 57 -5.83 5.66 -8.56
CA ARG A 57 -6.19 7.05 -8.85
C ARG A 57 -6.79 7.74 -7.63
N GLU A 58 -7.62 7.06 -6.85
CA GLU A 58 -8.17 7.62 -5.61
C GLU A 58 -7.07 7.87 -4.58
N ASP A 59 -6.16 6.93 -4.40
CA ASP A 59 -5.04 7.09 -3.47
C ASP A 59 -4.07 8.17 -3.94
N SER A 60 -3.82 8.25 -5.26
CA SER A 60 -3.03 9.34 -5.84
C SER A 60 -3.68 10.71 -5.62
N LYS A 61 -5.01 10.82 -5.80
CA LYS A 61 -5.76 12.07 -5.53
C LYS A 61 -5.76 12.46 -4.05
N LYS A 62 -5.82 11.48 -3.14
CA LYS A 62 -5.72 11.73 -1.70
C LYS A 62 -4.34 12.28 -1.33
N VAL A 63 -3.28 11.66 -1.85
CA VAL A 63 -1.90 12.11 -1.66
C VAL A 63 -1.71 13.52 -2.23
N GLU A 64 -2.18 13.78 -3.45
CA GLU A 64 -2.11 15.09 -4.08
C GLU A 64 -2.80 16.17 -3.25
N ARG A 65 -4.04 15.92 -2.79
CA ARG A 65 -4.77 16.84 -1.91
C ARG A 65 -4.03 17.10 -0.60
N LEU A 66 -3.39 16.07 -0.05
CA LEU A 66 -2.62 16.19 1.18
C LEU A 66 -1.37 17.06 0.99
N ILE A 67 -0.66 16.88 -0.13
CA ILE A 67 0.47 17.74 -0.51
C ILE A 67 0.00 19.18 -0.70
N PHE A 68 -1.11 19.41 -1.40
CA PHE A 68 -1.65 20.76 -1.60
C PHE A 68 -1.99 21.45 -0.28
N LYS A 69 -2.72 20.77 0.61
CA LYS A 69 -3.03 21.30 1.95
C LYS A 69 -1.77 21.60 2.77
N GLU A 70 -0.75 20.77 2.61
CA GLU A 70 0.50 20.96 3.32
C GLU A 70 1.25 22.20 2.82
N VAL A 71 1.28 22.41 1.50
CA VAL A 71 1.83 23.63 0.88
C VAL A 71 1.04 24.85 1.33
N GLU A 72 -0.29 24.80 1.29
CA GLU A 72 -1.17 25.88 1.75
C GLU A 72 -0.88 26.25 3.20
N THR A 73 -0.80 25.26 4.09
CA THR A 73 -0.49 25.53 5.49
C THR A 73 0.93 26.08 5.67
N ALA A 74 1.92 25.60 4.89
CA ALA A 74 3.28 26.14 4.93
C ALA A 74 3.33 27.61 4.46
N VAL A 75 2.52 27.95 3.46
CA VAL A 75 2.37 29.31 2.93
C VAL A 75 1.72 30.22 3.97
N ASP A 76 0.63 29.77 4.58
CA ASP A 76 -0.10 30.53 5.61
C ASP A 76 0.76 30.81 6.86
N LEU A 77 1.64 29.87 7.23
CA LEU A 77 2.55 30.05 8.37
C LEU A 77 3.61 31.14 8.14
N ILE A 78 3.98 31.40 6.89
CA ILE A 78 4.96 32.43 6.52
C ILE A 78 4.25 33.77 6.27
N GLY A 79 3.03 33.72 5.73
CA GLY A 79 2.30 34.88 5.21
C GLY A 79 2.44 34.96 3.69
N GLN A 80 1.31 34.97 3.00
CA GLN A 80 1.25 34.96 1.53
C GLN A 80 1.97 36.16 0.92
N GLU A 81 1.98 37.31 1.60
CA GLU A 81 2.62 38.55 1.16
C GLU A 81 4.14 38.46 1.05
N TYR A 82 4.78 37.55 1.78
CA TYR A 82 6.23 37.39 1.78
C TYR A 82 6.71 36.31 0.82
N ILE A 83 5.81 35.58 0.15
CA ILE A 83 6.17 34.49 -0.74
C ILE A 83 6.38 34.99 -2.16
N GLN A 84 7.57 34.72 -2.70
CA GLN A 84 7.94 35.05 -4.07
C GLN A 84 7.64 33.90 -5.03
N ASP A 85 7.91 32.65 -4.61
CA ASP A 85 7.76 31.47 -5.46
C ASP A 85 7.58 30.19 -4.63
N VAL A 86 6.80 29.25 -5.15
CA VAL A 86 6.55 27.93 -4.56
C VAL A 86 6.68 26.87 -5.64
N LYS A 87 7.62 25.94 -5.45
CA LYS A 87 7.91 24.87 -6.40
C LYS A 87 7.96 23.52 -5.72
N ILE A 88 7.34 22.53 -6.35
CA ILE A 88 7.47 21.13 -5.95
C ILE A 88 8.52 20.49 -6.84
N VAL A 89 9.65 20.08 -6.27
CA VAL A 89 10.74 19.43 -6.99
C VAL A 89 10.96 18.04 -6.41
N LYS A 90 10.58 17.01 -7.18
CA LYS A 90 10.59 15.61 -6.74
C LYS A 90 9.73 15.44 -5.48
N ASN A 91 10.34 15.11 -4.35
CA ASN A 91 9.68 14.89 -3.06
C ASN A 91 9.88 16.05 -2.09
N LYS A 92 10.20 17.25 -2.58
CA LYS A 92 10.48 18.41 -1.74
C LYS A 92 9.69 19.63 -2.19
N ILE A 93 9.17 20.38 -1.23
CA ILE A 93 8.58 21.71 -1.44
C ILE A 93 9.71 22.72 -1.27
N LEU A 94 9.92 23.55 -2.29
CA LEU A 94 10.83 24.69 -2.26
C LEU A 94 9.97 25.95 -2.17
N LEU A 95 10.13 26.71 -1.09
CA LEU A 95 9.54 28.02 -0.90
C LEU A 95 10.65 29.06 -1.00
N VAL A 96 10.40 30.13 -1.75
CA VAL A 96 11.26 31.31 -1.80
C VAL A 96 10.46 32.46 -1.22
N CYS A 97 10.97 33.03 -0.13
CA CYS A 97 10.33 34.14 0.56
C CYS A 97 11.28 35.32 0.74
N ASP A 98 10.71 36.48 1.04
CA ASP A 98 11.46 37.68 1.38
C ASP A 98 12.23 37.51 2.70
N THR A 99 13.30 38.27 2.84
CA THR A 99 14.13 38.39 4.05
C THR A 99 13.38 38.95 5.26
N SER A 100 12.27 39.66 5.05
CA SER A 100 11.41 40.19 6.12
C SER A 100 10.42 39.17 6.69
N ALA A 101 10.34 37.96 6.11
CA ALA A 101 9.35 36.96 6.50
C ALA A 101 9.59 36.40 7.91
N ASN A 102 8.51 36.20 8.68
CA ASN A 102 8.60 35.53 9.97
C ASN A 102 8.60 34.01 9.78
N LEU A 103 9.67 33.34 10.18
CA LEU A 103 9.86 31.90 10.03
C LEU A 103 9.62 31.11 11.31
N ASP A 104 9.26 31.75 12.42
CA ASP A 104 9.18 31.08 13.71
C ASP A 104 8.03 30.08 13.77
N ALA A 105 6.87 30.41 13.19
CA ALA A 105 5.75 29.49 13.06
C ALA A 105 6.13 28.26 12.22
N LEU A 106 6.88 28.46 11.14
CA LEU A 106 7.39 27.39 10.29
C LEU A 106 8.39 26.49 11.05
N LYS A 107 9.32 27.08 11.80
CA LYS A 107 10.29 26.34 12.63
C LYS A 107 9.62 25.52 13.72
N VAL A 108 8.55 26.02 14.34
CA VAL A 108 7.83 25.26 15.37
C VAL A 108 7.16 24.02 14.78
N ARG A 109 6.54 24.15 13.61
CA ARG A 109 5.80 23.04 13.00
C ARG A 109 6.70 22.01 12.35
N TYR A 110 7.66 22.45 11.53
CA TYR A 110 8.49 21.56 10.76
C TYR A 110 9.81 21.24 11.45
N GLY A 111 10.28 22.08 12.37
CA GLY A 111 11.51 21.85 13.13
C GLY A 111 12.70 21.54 12.21
N THR A 112 13.26 20.34 12.39
CA THR A 112 14.39 19.82 11.63
C THR A 112 14.02 19.30 10.23
N LEU A 113 12.73 19.19 9.90
CA LEU A 113 12.25 18.74 8.59
C LEU A 113 12.30 19.84 7.53
N ALA A 114 12.45 21.09 7.95
CA ALA A 114 12.64 22.23 7.06
C ALA A 114 14.11 22.67 7.04
N LEU A 115 14.69 22.73 5.84
CA LEU A 115 16.00 23.32 5.61
C LEU A 115 15.83 24.77 5.21
N ILE A 116 16.32 25.68 6.05
CA ILE A 116 16.23 27.13 5.83
C ILE A 116 17.62 27.63 5.45
N LYS A 117 17.72 28.27 4.29
CA LYS A 117 18.93 28.95 3.82
C LYS A 117 18.62 30.42 3.64
N ASN A 118 19.27 31.25 4.45
CA ASN A 118 19.19 32.71 4.32
C ASN A 118 20.24 33.18 3.31
N ASP A 119 19.78 33.89 2.28
CA ASP A 119 20.61 34.63 1.34
C ASP A 119 20.44 36.14 1.59
N LEU A 120 21.20 36.98 0.89
CA LEU A 120 21.12 38.43 1.06
C LEU A 120 19.78 39.02 0.58
N ASN A 121 19.17 38.40 -0.43
CA ASN A 121 17.97 38.92 -1.09
C ASN A 121 16.71 38.09 -0.83
N ASN A 122 16.86 36.82 -0.44
CA ASN A 122 15.73 35.92 -0.20
C ASN A 122 16.09 34.83 0.81
N ILE A 123 15.06 34.22 1.36
CA ILE A 123 15.19 33.03 2.18
C ILE A 123 14.63 31.86 1.37
N LYS A 124 15.42 30.79 1.27
CA LYS A 124 15.05 29.55 0.58
C LYS A 124 14.76 28.49 1.61
N ILE A 125 13.57 27.92 1.54
CA ILE A 125 13.09 26.95 2.49
C ILE A 125 12.75 25.68 1.73
N VAL A 126 13.27 24.56 2.21
CA VAL A 126 13.03 23.25 1.62
C VAL A 126 12.38 22.34 2.65
N ILE A 127 11.20 21.81 2.35
CA ILE A 127 10.47 20.89 3.22
C ILE A 127 10.38 19.52 2.53
N ASP A 128 10.74 18.46 3.25
CA ASP A 128 10.65 17.09 2.72
C ASP A 128 9.21 16.55 2.84
N ILE A 129 8.60 16.26 1.70
CA ILE A 129 7.21 15.80 1.59
C ILE A 129 7.09 14.34 2.04
N LYS A 130 8.15 13.53 1.84
CA LYS A 130 8.10 12.09 2.07
C LYS A 130 7.75 11.78 3.53
N TYR A 131 8.40 12.46 4.47
CA TYR A 131 8.15 12.31 5.89
C TYR A 131 6.74 12.74 6.32
N ILE A 132 6.20 13.80 5.69
CA ILE A 132 4.86 14.31 6.02
C ILE A 132 3.76 13.37 5.52
N ILE A 133 3.97 12.75 4.36
CA ILE A 133 3.05 11.74 3.83
C ILE A 133 3.11 10.47 4.70
N GLU A 134 4.31 9.97 5.00
CA GLU A 134 4.50 8.76 5.80
C GLU A 134 3.91 8.91 7.21
N SER A 135 4.04 10.07 7.86
CA SER A 135 3.45 10.28 9.19
C SER A 135 1.92 10.26 9.17
N LYS A 136 1.28 10.81 8.14
CA LYS A 136 -0.19 10.87 8.04
C LYS A 136 -0.81 9.58 7.50
N TYR A 137 -0.06 8.76 6.77
CA TYR A 137 -0.52 7.44 6.32
C TYR A 137 -0.43 6.37 7.42
N ASN A 138 0.55 6.47 8.32
CA ASN A 138 0.81 5.45 9.35
C ASN A 138 0.01 5.66 10.66
N GLU A 139 -0.81 6.71 10.73
CA GLU A 139 -1.78 6.94 11.83
C GLU A 139 -3.14 6.25 11.60
N ASN A 140 -3.33 5.57 10.46
CA ASN A 140 -4.50 4.72 10.18
C ASN A 140 -4.10 3.24 10.12
#